data_AF-A0A838K069-F1
#
_entry.id   AF-A0A838K069-F1
#
_cell.length_a   1.000
_cell.length_b   1.000
_cell.length_c   1.000
_cell.angle_alpha   90.00
_cell.angle_beta   90.00
_cell.angle_gamma   90.00
#
_symmetry.space_group_name_H-M   'P 1'
#
loop_
_entity.id
_entity.type
_entity.pdbx_description
1 polymer ?
#
loop_
_entity_poly.entity_id
_entity_poly.type
_entity_poly.pdbx_seq_one_letter_code
_entity_poly.pdbx_strand_id
1 'polypeptide(L)'
;DRWCAWAQRSRIPGFVRLARTIRAHRDGILAAVRLDLTNARVEGLNNRVRLITRRAFGFHSAKAAAAIVMLSCGPLTLLLPHEK
;
A
#
# COMPACT_ATOMS: atom_id res chain seq x y z
N ASP A 1 -20.06 -7.08 14.59
CA ASP A 1 -21.11 -6.37 13.80
C ASP A 1 -21.78 -5.18 14.49
N ARG A 2 -21.91 -5.17 15.83
CA ARG A 2 -22.55 -4.08 16.58
C ARG A 2 -21.99 -2.69 16.26
N TRP A 3 -20.67 -2.55 16.20
CA TRP A 3 -20.01 -1.29 15.85
C TRP A 3 -20.36 -0.82 14.42
N CYS A 4 -20.27 -1.70 13.41
CA CYS A 4 -20.62 -1.35 12.03
C CYS A 4 -22.09 -0.91 11.90
N ALA A 5 -23.00 -1.51 12.67
CA ALA A 5 -24.40 -1.11 12.71
C ALA A 5 -24.58 0.31 13.31
N TRP A 6 -23.88 0.61 14.41
CA TRP A 6 -23.89 1.95 15.02
C TRP A 6 -23.26 3.00 14.09
N ALA A 7 -22.11 2.68 13.50
CA ALA A 7 -21.40 3.55 12.57
C ALA A 7 -22.29 3.92 11.37
N GLN A 8 -23.07 2.99 10.84
CA GLN A 8 -24.02 3.29 9.77
C GLN A 8 -25.22 4.13 10.23
N ARG A 9 -25.74 3.87 11.44
CA ARG A 9 -26.87 4.64 12.00
C ARG A 9 -26.49 6.07 12.39
N SER A 10 -25.21 6.34 12.62
CA SER A 10 -24.72 7.70 12.92
C SER A 10 -24.95 8.71 11.78
N ARG A 11 -25.17 8.24 10.54
CA ARG A 11 -25.31 9.06 9.31
C ARG A 11 -24.10 9.95 9.00
N ILE A 12 -22.97 9.77 9.69
CA ILE A 12 -21.72 10.45 9.34
C ILE A 12 -21.16 9.79 8.07
N PRO A 13 -21.00 10.50 6.95
CA PRO A 13 -20.64 9.88 5.67
C PRO A 13 -19.34 9.06 5.73
N GLY A 14 -18.34 9.53 6.48
CA GLY A 14 -17.09 8.80 6.70
C GLY A 14 -17.30 7.45 7.40
N PHE A 15 -18.08 7.42 8.47
CA PHE A 15 -18.36 6.18 9.21
C PHE A 15 -19.26 5.22 8.46
N VAL A 16 -20.24 5.73 7.72
CA VAL A 16 -21.08 4.90 6.85
C VAL A 16 -20.22 4.20 5.80
N ARG A 17 -19.31 4.92 5.13
CA ARG A 17 -18.37 4.33 4.17
C ARG A 17 -17.45 3.31 4.84
N LEU A 18 -16.79 3.68 5.93
CA LEU A 18 -15.87 2.81 6.65
C LEU A 18 -16.55 1.50 7.09
N ALA A 19 -17.74 1.58 7.65
CA ALA A 19 -18.50 0.41 8.09
C ALA A 19 -18.88 -0.52 6.92
N ARG A 20 -19.18 0.04 5.73
CA ARG A 20 -19.43 -0.76 4.52
C ARG A 20 -18.14 -1.45 4.05
N THR A 21 -17.02 -0.74 4.02
CA THR A 21 -15.70 -1.29 3.66
C THR A 21 -15.28 -2.41 4.61
N ILE A 22 -15.44 -2.23 5.92
CA ILE A 22 -15.11 -3.26 6.92
C ILE A 22 -15.94 -4.51 6.70
N ARG A 23 -17.25 -4.38 6.38
CA ARG A 23 -18.08 -5.56 6.09
C ARG A 23 -17.65 -6.26 4.81
N ALA A 24 -17.34 -5.52 3.75
CA ALA A 24 -16.90 -6.09 2.47
C ALA A 24 -15.57 -6.86 2.59
N HIS A 25 -14.66 -6.43 3.47
CA HIS A 25 -13.33 -7.02 3.64
C HIS A 25 -13.12 -7.73 4.99
N ARG A 26 -14.22 -8.08 5.68
CA ARG A 26 -14.20 -8.57 7.06
C ARG A 26 -13.29 -9.78 7.26
N ASP A 27 -13.37 -10.74 6.36
CA ASP A 27 -12.61 -11.98 6.47
C ASP A 27 -11.10 -11.73 6.33
N GLY A 28 -10.70 -10.85 5.42
CA GLY A 28 -9.30 -10.43 5.27
C GLY A 28 -8.77 -9.68 6.49
N ILE A 29 -9.58 -8.77 7.07
CA ILE A 29 -9.22 -8.04 8.29
C ILE A 29 -9.02 -9.01 9.46
N LEU A 30 -9.93 -9.96 9.64
CA LEU A 30 -9.83 -10.95 10.70
C LEU A 30 -8.66 -11.91 10.50
N ALA A 31 -8.39 -12.33 9.26
CA ALA A 31 -7.23 -13.14 8.93
C ALA A 31 -5.91 -12.40 9.23
N ALA A 32 -5.82 -11.11 8.88
CA ALA A 32 -4.65 -10.29 9.17
C ALA A 32 -4.38 -10.18 10.68
N VAL A 33 -5.42 -9.97 11.49
CA VAL A 33 -5.27 -9.95 12.96
C VAL A 33 -4.86 -11.31 13.52
N ARG A 34 -5.46 -12.40 13.02
CA ARG A 34 -5.14 -13.76 13.50
C ARG A 34 -3.72 -14.19 13.16
N LEU A 35 -3.21 -13.76 12.01
CA LEU A 35 -1.89 -14.11 11.51
C LEU A 35 -0.82 -13.05 11.86
N ASP A 36 -1.18 -12.03 12.65
CA ASP A 36 -0.33 -10.88 13.00
C ASP A 36 0.35 -10.24 11.77
N LEU A 37 -0.40 -10.13 10.67
CA LEU A 37 0.09 -9.55 9.43
C LEU A 37 0.12 -8.03 9.53
N THR A 38 1.29 -7.47 9.23
CA THR A 38 1.49 -6.02 9.19
C THR A 38 1.53 -5.51 7.76
N ASN A 39 0.90 -4.37 7.51
CA ASN A 39 1.01 -3.67 6.23
C ASN A 39 2.30 -2.84 6.11
N ALA A 40 3.17 -2.85 7.14
CA ALA A 40 4.35 -2.01 7.24
C ALA A 40 5.30 -2.16 6.04
N ARG A 41 5.51 -3.38 5.53
CA ARG A 41 6.37 -3.62 4.35
C ARG A 41 5.79 -2.98 3.09
N VAL A 42 4.48 -3.12 2.87
CA VAL A 42 3.77 -2.56 1.71
C VAL A 42 3.73 -1.03 1.81
N GLU A 43 3.44 -0.49 2.99
CA GLU A 43 3.46 0.95 3.24
C GLU A 43 4.85 1.56 3.07
N GLY A 44 5.89 0.88 3.57
CA GLY A 44 7.28 1.29 3.39
C GLY A 44 7.67 1.35 1.92
N LEU A 45 7.29 0.33 1.13
CA LEU A 45 7.50 0.33 -0.31
C LEU A 45 6.75 1.49 -1.00
N ASN A 46 5.47 1.69 -0.68
CA ASN A 46 4.68 2.79 -1.22
C ASN A 46 5.28 4.15 -0.89
N ASN A 47 5.84 4.30 0.32
CA ASN A 47 6.48 5.54 0.73
C ASN A 47 7.80 5.78 -0.03
N ARG A 48 8.60 4.74 -0.25
CA ARG A 48 9.82 4.80 -1.06
C ARG A 48 9.52 5.14 -2.53
N VAL A 49 8.48 4.55 -3.13
CA VAL A 49 8.02 4.91 -4.47
C VAL A 49 7.61 6.38 -4.52
N ARG A 50 6.82 6.84 -3.55
CA ARG A 50 6.41 8.26 -3.48
C ARG A 50 7.60 9.19 -3.33
N LEU A 51 8.62 8.80 -2.57
CA LEU A 51 9.86 9.56 -2.42
C LEU A 51 10.64 9.64 -3.73
N ILE A 52 10.76 8.54 -4.48
CA ILE A 52 11.39 8.51 -5.80
C ILE A 52 10.68 9.50 -6.74
N THR A 53 9.35 9.47 -6.80
CA THR A 53 8.58 10.38 -7.64
C THR A 53 8.76 11.84 -7.25
N ARG A 54 8.78 12.16 -5.94
CA ARG A 54 9.04 13.53 -5.47
C ARG A 54 10.44 14.02 -5.87
N ARG A 55 11.46 13.17 -5.74
CA ARG A 55 12.85 13.52 -6.07
C ARG A 55 13.10 13.68 -7.57
N ALA A 56 12.28 13.03 -8.40
CA ALA A 56 12.37 13.15 -9.86
C ALA A 56 11.76 14.45 -10.41
N PHE A 57 10.98 15.19 -9.60
CA PHE A 57 10.23 16.39 -10.04
C PHE A 57 9.24 16.13 -11.21
N GLY A 58 8.89 14.87 -11.43
CA GLY A 58 8.04 14.42 -12.54
C GLY A 58 8.77 13.45 -13.47
N PHE A 59 8.01 12.61 -14.15
CA PHE A 59 8.53 11.71 -15.18
C PHE A 59 7.85 12.02 -16.51
N HIS A 60 8.63 11.99 -17.59
CA HIS A 60 8.10 12.20 -18.95
C HIS A 60 7.18 11.06 -19.41
N SER A 61 7.26 9.87 -18.78
CA SER A 61 6.37 8.74 -19.04
C SER A 61 6.19 7.84 -17.81
N ALA A 62 5.09 7.09 -17.77
CA ALA A 62 4.87 6.07 -16.75
C ALA A 62 5.93 4.95 -16.80
N LYS A 63 6.45 4.63 -17.99
CA LYS A 63 7.51 3.62 -18.17
C LYS A 63 8.82 4.04 -17.49
N ALA A 64 9.17 5.33 -17.55
CA ALA A 64 10.34 5.86 -16.84
C ALA A 64 10.19 5.76 -15.31
N ALA A 65 8.99 6.08 -14.79
CA ALA A 65 8.70 5.94 -13.37
C ALA A 65 8.80 4.46 -12.92
N ALA A 66 8.19 3.55 -13.68
CA ALA A 66 8.25 2.12 -13.40
C ALA A 66 9.68 1.57 -13.44
N ALA A 67 10.51 2.00 -14.40
CA ALA A 67 11.90 1.59 -14.52
C ALA A 67 12.73 1.99 -13.29
N ILE A 68 12.61 3.22 -12.80
CA ILE A 68 13.33 3.65 -11.58
C ILE A 68 12.81 2.91 -10.34
N VAL A 69 11.49 2.70 -10.24
CA VAL A 69 10.91 1.92 -9.13
C VAL A 69 11.44 0.49 -9.14
N MET A 70 11.48 -0.17 -10.31
CA MET A 70 12.05 -1.51 -10.44
C MET A 70 13.54 -1.52 -10.12
N LEU A 71 14.30 -0.53 -10.59
CA LEU A 71 15.72 -0.37 -10.26
C LEU A 71 15.96 -0.22 -8.75
N SER A 72 15.08 0.49 -8.06
CA SER A 72 15.29 0.89 -6.66
C SER A 72 14.67 -0.06 -5.63
N CYS A 73 13.62 -0.78 -6.01
CA CYS A 73 12.77 -1.56 -5.12
C CYS A 73 12.44 -2.97 -5.64
N GLY A 74 12.73 -3.26 -6.90
CA GLY A 74 12.52 -4.56 -7.49
C GLY A 74 13.61 -5.56 -7.10
N PRO A 75 13.35 -6.87 -7.27
CA PRO A 75 14.40 -7.88 -7.14
C PRO A 75 15.37 -7.72 -8.30
N LEU A 76 16.59 -7.26 -8.01
CA LEU A 76 17.64 -7.06 -8.99
C LEU A 76 18.87 -7.86 -8.62
N THR A 77 19.24 -8.79 -9.49
CA THR A 77 20.55 -9.44 -9.44
C THR A 77 21.52 -8.53 -10.19
N LEU A 78 22.23 -7.68 -9.47
CA LEU A 78 23.29 -6.86 -10.02
C LEU A 78 24.61 -7.65 -9.96
N LEU A 79 25.21 -7.92 -11.11
CA LEU A 79 26.62 -8.30 -11.19
C LEU A 79 27.44 -7.02 -11.10
N LEU A 80 28.19 -6.85 -10.02
CA LEU A 80 28.98 -5.64 -9.84
C LEU A 80 30.16 -5.63 -10.83
N PRO A 81 30.60 -4.47 -11.32
CA PRO A 81 31.68 -4.38 -12.32
C PRO A 81 33.01 -5.02 -11.89
N HIS A 82 33.23 -5.18 -10.59
CA HIS A 82 34.42 -5.77 -9.99
C HIS A 82 34.25 -7.25 -9.59
N GLU A 83 33.07 -7.83 -9.80
CA GLU A 83 32.79 -9.25 -9.58
C GLU A 83 32.99 -10.08 -10.86
N LYS A 84 33.76 -9.56 -11.83
CA LYS A 84 34.14 -10.24 -13.07
C LYS A 84 35.50 -10.91 -12.95
#